data_AF-F8GN83-F1
#
_entry.id   AF-F8GN83-F1
#
_cell.length_a   1.000
_cell.length_b   1.000
_cell.length_c   1.000
_cell.angle_alpha   90.00
_cell.angle_beta   90.00
_cell.angle_gamma   90.00
#
_symmetry.space_group_name_H-M   'P 1'
#
loop_
_entity.id
_entity.type
_entity.pdbx_description
1 polymer ?
#
loop_
_entity_poly.entity_id
_entity_poly.type
_entity_poly.pdbx_seq_one_letter_code
_entity_poly.pdbx_strand_id
1 'polypeptide(L)'
;MSAYTNEQVAHLVEGSLDWETTFRMLSMPKDDSRFEQYLAALQAKVSFPDRIVLPLGPHMHIVQSASNKKWLVKCDCGHEFCDYRENWKLHASIYVRDTEEAMTEVYPRLMAPDTQWQVYREYYCPACGTMHDVEAPTPWYPVIHDFEPDIEAFYKEWVHLPVPERAPD
;
A
#
# COMPACT_ATOMS: atom_id res chain seq x y z
N MET A 1 -3.26 -23.73 16.49
CA MET A 1 -3.34 -22.60 15.55
C MET A 1 -2.63 -23.01 14.27
N SER A 2 -3.09 -22.56 13.10
CA SER A 2 -2.34 -22.80 11.87
C SER A 2 -1.04 -22.01 11.95
N ALA A 3 0.05 -22.55 11.39
CA ALA A 3 1.34 -21.89 11.33
C ALA A 3 1.94 -22.17 9.96
N TYR A 4 2.54 -21.15 9.36
CA TYR A 4 3.15 -21.22 8.03
C TYR A 4 4.60 -20.77 8.11
N THR A 5 5.43 -21.28 7.22
CA THR A 5 6.86 -20.93 7.20
C THR A 5 7.06 -19.54 6.59
N ASN A 6 8.19 -18.89 6.91
CA ASN A 6 8.56 -17.61 6.29
C ASN A 6 8.65 -17.72 4.76
N GLU A 7 9.09 -18.89 4.26
CA GLU A 7 9.14 -19.19 2.82
C GLU A 7 7.75 -19.25 2.19
N GLN A 8 6.77 -19.90 2.85
CA GLN A 8 5.39 -19.90 2.39
C GLN A 8 4.78 -18.49 2.37
N VAL A 9 5.08 -17.66 3.38
CA VAL A 9 4.65 -16.25 3.39
C VAL A 9 5.34 -15.46 2.28
N ALA A 10 6.63 -15.67 2.01
CA ALA A 10 7.33 -15.02 0.90
C ALA A 10 6.72 -15.39 -0.46
N HIS A 11 6.42 -16.67 -0.69
CA HIS A 11 5.70 -17.11 -1.90
C HIS A 11 4.29 -16.56 -2.00
N LEU A 12 3.60 -16.32 -0.88
CA LEU A 12 2.31 -15.63 -0.87
C LEU A 12 2.46 -14.19 -1.38
N VAL A 13 3.47 -13.45 -0.89
CA VAL A 13 3.78 -12.09 -1.34
C VAL A 13 4.14 -12.05 -2.83
N GLU A 14 4.80 -13.09 -3.34
CA GLU A 14 5.19 -13.21 -4.75
C GLU A 14 4.07 -13.70 -5.67
N GLY A 15 2.94 -14.14 -5.11
CA GLY A 15 1.87 -14.75 -5.90
C GLY A 15 2.23 -16.11 -6.49
N SER A 16 3.25 -16.78 -5.93
CA SER A 16 3.77 -18.07 -6.39
C SER A 16 3.47 -19.23 -5.44
N LEU A 17 2.69 -18.99 -4.38
CA LEU A 17 2.31 -20.01 -3.40
C LEU A 17 1.41 -21.07 -4.04
N ASP A 18 1.61 -22.33 -3.67
CA ASP A 18 0.81 -23.43 -4.18
C ASP A 18 -0.68 -23.31 -3.78
N TRP A 19 -1.56 -23.87 -4.60
CA TRP A 19 -3.00 -23.80 -4.38
C TRP A 19 -3.45 -24.50 -3.08
N GLU A 20 -2.83 -25.61 -2.70
CA GLU A 20 -3.21 -26.36 -1.50
C GLU A 20 -2.96 -25.53 -0.24
N THR A 21 -1.78 -24.93 -0.13
CA THR A 21 -1.43 -24.02 0.96
C THR A 21 -2.28 -22.74 0.93
N THR A 22 -2.51 -22.16 -0.25
CA THR A 22 -3.39 -20.98 -0.40
C THR A 22 -4.80 -21.28 0.10
N PHE A 23 -5.39 -22.40 -0.32
CA PHE A 23 -6.72 -22.82 0.10
C PHE A 23 -6.78 -23.07 1.62
N ARG A 24 -5.73 -23.66 2.19
CA ARG A 24 -5.61 -23.85 3.64
C ARG A 24 -5.58 -22.52 4.40
N MET A 25 -4.83 -21.52 3.92
CA MET A 25 -4.81 -20.17 4.51
C MET A 25 -6.17 -19.46 4.45
N LEU A 26 -6.97 -19.73 3.41
CA LEU A 26 -8.32 -19.18 3.24
C LEU A 26 -9.34 -19.82 4.19
N SER A 27 -9.28 -21.16 4.34
CA SER A 27 -10.31 -21.95 5.03
C SER A 27 -10.05 -22.20 6.52
N MET A 28 -8.79 -22.16 6.96
CA MET A 28 -8.42 -22.41 8.36
C MET A 28 -8.33 -21.11 9.17
N PRO A 29 -8.43 -21.17 10.52
CA PRO A 29 -8.17 -20.03 11.39
C PRO A 29 -6.81 -19.40 11.10
N LYS A 30 -6.71 -18.07 11.23
CA LYS A 30 -5.50 -17.31 10.93
C LYS A 30 -4.38 -17.61 11.93
N ASP A 31 -3.16 -17.44 11.45
CA ASP A 31 -1.91 -17.51 12.19
C ASP A 31 -1.57 -16.14 12.80
N ASP A 32 -1.32 -16.11 14.10
CA ASP A 32 -0.99 -14.87 14.82
C ASP A 32 0.35 -14.26 14.38
N SER A 33 1.26 -15.09 13.83
CA SER A 33 2.58 -14.67 13.37
C SER A 33 2.58 -13.99 12.00
N ARG A 34 1.43 -13.90 11.32
CA ARG A 34 1.37 -13.46 9.91
C ARG A 34 1.99 -12.09 9.70
N PHE A 35 1.70 -11.14 10.57
CA PHE A 35 2.10 -9.75 10.39
C PHE A 35 3.63 -9.59 10.44
N GLU A 36 4.30 -10.19 11.41
CA GLU A 36 5.77 -10.15 11.51
C GLU A 36 6.46 -10.83 10.32
N GLN A 37 5.96 -12.01 9.92
CA GLN A 37 6.50 -12.73 8.76
C GLN A 37 6.31 -11.95 7.47
N TYR A 38 5.16 -11.28 7.33
CA TYR A 38 4.86 -10.44 6.18
C TYR A 38 5.75 -9.20 6.11
N LEU A 39 5.95 -8.50 7.25
CA LEU A 39 6.91 -7.39 7.32
C LEU A 39 8.32 -7.83 6.95
N ALA A 40 8.78 -8.98 7.45
CA ALA A 40 10.10 -9.52 7.12
C ALA A 40 10.23 -9.83 5.62
N ALA A 41 9.21 -10.43 5.01
CA ALA A 41 9.19 -10.73 3.57
C ALA A 41 9.24 -9.46 2.71
N LEU A 42 8.55 -8.40 3.10
CA LEU A 42 8.59 -7.11 2.39
C LEU A 42 9.90 -6.35 2.62
N GLN A 43 10.40 -6.33 3.85
CA GLN A 43 11.66 -5.66 4.18
C GLN A 43 12.85 -6.26 3.40
N ALA A 44 12.81 -7.57 3.12
CA ALA A 44 13.82 -8.24 2.31
C ALA A 44 13.82 -7.82 0.82
N LYS A 45 12.75 -7.17 0.33
CA LYS A 45 12.61 -6.77 -1.08
C LYS A 45 13.01 -5.32 -1.36
N VAL A 46 13.11 -4.50 -0.32
CA VAL A 46 13.46 -3.07 -0.46
C VAL A 46 14.96 -2.86 -0.26
N SER A 47 15.52 -1.82 -0.89
CA SER A 47 16.95 -1.51 -0.83
C SER A 47 17.31 -0.41 0.18
N PHE A 48 16.31 0.30 0.71
CA PHE A 48 16.52 1.35 1.71
C PHE A 48 16.70 0.78 3.12
N PRO A 49 17.42 1.49 4.02
CA PRO A 49 17.68 1.03 5.38
C PRO A 49 16.51 1.27 6.36
N ASP A 50 15.48 1.99 5.93
CA ASP A 50 14.33 2.34 6.76
C ASP A 50 13.48 1.10 7.09
N ARG A 51 12.92 1.09 8.30
CA ARG A 51 12.11 -0.03 8.80
C ARG A 51 10.67 0.13 8.34
N ILE A 52 10.12 -0.86 7.65
CA ILE A 52 8.69 -0.91 7.34
C ILE A 52 7.89 -1.07 8.64
N VAL A 53 6.91 -0.18 8.84
CA VAL A 53 5.99 -0.17 9.97
C VAL A 53 4.63 -0.72 9.56
N LEU A 54 4.10 -0.29 8.41
CA LEU A 54 2.81 -0.76 7.92
C LEU A 54 2.77 -0.71 6.38
N PRO A 55 2.55 -1.83 5.68
CA PRO A 55 2.31 -1.83 4.24
C PRO A 55 0.95 -1.21 3.90
N LEU A 56 0.91 -0.28 2.95
CA LEU A 56 -0.32 0.38 2.47
C LEU A 56 -0.80 -0.17 1.12
N GLY A 57 0.12 -0.68 0.32
CA GLY A 57 -0.15 -1.31 -0.97
C GLY A 57 1.06 -2.12 -1.44
N PRO A 58 1.02 -2.69 -2.65
CA PRO A 58 2.08 -3.57 -3.15
C PRO A 58 3.49 -2.96 -3.16
N HIS A 59 3.59 -1.64 -3.39
CA HIS A 59 4.85 -0.91 -3.53
C HIS A 59 4.92 0.35 -2.63
N MET A 60 4.10 0.41 -1.59
CA MET A 60 3.96 1.60 -0.75
C MET A 60 3.79 1.23 0.72
N HIS A 61 4.55 1.91 1.58
CA HIS A 61 4.71 1.55 2.98
C HIS A 61 4.76 2.80 3.86
N ILE A 62 4.20 2.73 5.07
CA ILE A 62 4.63 3.59 6.17
C ILE A 62 5.94 3.01 6.70
N VAL A 63 6.98 3.83 6.74
CA VAL A 63 8.31 3.45 7.22
C VAL A 63 8.77 4.34 8.37
N GLN A 64 9.57 3.81 9.28
CA GLN A 64 10.36 4.58 10.22
C GLN A 64 11.71 4.89 9.58
N SER A 65 11.99 6.18 9.36
CA SER A 65 13.28 6.62 8.83
C SER A 65 14.43 6.20 9.74
N ALA A 66 15.44 5.56 9.17
CA ALA A 66 16.64 5.15 9.90
C ALA A 66 17.39 6.38 10.47
N SER A 67 17.34 7.51 9.76
CA SER A 67 18.09 8.74 10.04
C SER A 67 17.55 9.55 11.21
N ASN A 68 16.23 9.70 11.31
CA ASN A 68 15.60 10.66 12.23
C ASN A 68 14.39 10.09 12.97
N LYS A 69 14.05 8.81 12.76
CA LYS A 69 12.91 8.12 13.39
C LYS A 69 11.53 8.71 13.09
N LYS A 70 11.39 9.63 12.13
CA LYS A 70 10.08 10.07 11.62
C LYS A 70 9.40 8.93 10.86
N TRP A 71 8.08 8.94 10.86
CA TRP A 71 7.27 7.98 10.12
C TRP A 71 6.76 8.62 8.84
N LEU A 72 7.06 7.99 7.70
CA LEU A 72 6.85 8.58 6.38
C LEU A 72 6.15 7.58 5.46
N VAL A 73 5.32 8.09 4.54
CA VAL A 73 4.83 7.28 3.42
C VAL A 73 5.93 7.19 2.36
N LYS A 74 6.35 5.97 2.02
CA LYS A 74 7.49 5.69 1.14
C LYS A 74 7.16 4.66 0.06
N CYS A 75 7.60 4.93 -1.16
CA CYS A 75 7.60 3.99 -2.27
C CYS A 75 8.79 3.03 -2.19
N ASP A 76 8.69 1.83 -2.77
CA ASP A 76 9.80 0.87 -2.87
C ASP A 76 11.07 1.45 -3.49
N CYS A 77 10.94 2.42 -4.41
CA CYS A 77 12.08 3.10 -5.02
C CYS A 77 12.84 4.03 -4.06
N GLY A 78 12.32 4.22 -2.84
CA GLY A 78 12.90 5.07 -1.79
C GLY A 78 12.31 6.47 -1.69
N HIS A 79 11.44 6.88 -2.63
CA HIS A 79 10.78 8.18 -2.60
C HIS A 79 9.87 8.34 -1.38
N GLU A 80 10.04 9.44 -0.65
CA GLU A 80 9.23 9.85 0.50
C GLU A 80 8.17 10.86 0.05
N PHE A 81 6.90 10.58 0.31
CA PHE A 81 5.80 11.45 -0.09
C PHE A 81 5.53 12.52 0.98
N CYS A 82 5.23 12.11 2.21
CA CYS A 82 4.77 12.98 3.30
C CYS A 82 4.87 12.30 4.67
N ASP A 83 4.45 12.99 5.74
CA ASP A 83 4.21 12.37 7.04
C ASP A 83 3.13 11.28 6.94
N TYR A 84 3.22 10.24 7.77
CA TYR A 84 2.28 9.11 7.70
C TYR A 84 0.81 9.47 8.02
N ARG A 85 0.56 10.65 8.62
CA ARG A 85 -0.78 11.17 8.92
C ARG A 85 -1.36 12.01 7.79
N GLU A 86 -0.54 12.38 6.81
CA GLU A 86 -0.97 13.16 5.66
C GLU A 86 -1.41 12.25 4.50
N ASN A 87 -2.28 12.78 3.64
CA ASN A 87 -2.70 12.07 2.45
C ASN A 87 -1.62 12.13 1.37
N TRP A 88 -0.90 11.03 1.18
CA TRP A 88 0.18 10.89 0.19
C TRP A 88 -0.25 11.27 -1.24
N LYS A 89 -1.52 11.11 -1.61
CA LYS A 89 -2.04 11.49 -2.93
C LYS A 89 -1.87 12.97 -3.23
N LEU A 90 -1.89 13.82 -2.20
CA LEU A 90 -1.68 15.27 -2.34
C LEU A 90 -0.21 15.63 -2.68
N HIS A 91 0.70 14.65 -2.56
CA HIS A 91 2.13 14.78 -2.84
C HIS A 91 2.56 13.90 -4.04
N ALA A 92 1.61 13.22 -4.69
CA ALA A 92 1.84 12.37 -5.85
C ALA A 92 1.70 13.15 -7.18
N SER A 93 2.15 12.53 -8.28
CA SER A 93 1.78 12.98 -9.62
C SER A 93 0.43 12.38 -10.01
N ILE A 94 -0.44 13.16 -10.66
CA ILE A 94 -1.78 12.72 -11.05
C ILE A 94 -1.98 12.86 -12.57
N TYR A 95 -2.55 11.82 -13.18
CA TYR A 95 -3.13 11.89 -14.53
C TYR A 95 -4.64 11.69 -14.44
N VAL A 96 -5.42 12.59 -15.04
CA VAL A 96 -6.89 12.50 -15.02
C VAL A 96 -7.38 12.19 -16.42
N ARG A 97 -8.12 11.08 -16.57
CA ARG A 97 -8.85 10.74 -17.79
C ARG A 97 -10.23 11.39 -17.72
N ASP A 98 -10.37 12.56 -18.32
CA ASP A 98 -11.60 13.35 -18.35
C ASP A 98 -12.16 13.56 -19.77
N THR A 99 -11.58 12.89 -20.77
CA THR A 99 -12.02 12.88 -22.18
C THR A 99 -12.37 11.47 -22.68
N GLU A 100 -13.21 11.37 -23.71
CA GLU A 100 -13.52 10.08 -24.37
C GLU A 100 -12.25 9.47 -24.94
N GLU A 101 -11.38 10.28 -25.55
CA GLU A 101 -10.09 9.84 -26.10
C GLU A 101 -9.22 9.17 -25.02
N ALA A 102 -9.01 9.84 -23.87
CA ALA A 102 -8.21 9.29 -22.79
C ALA A 102 -8.83 8.03 -22.16
N MET A 103 -10.16 7.96 -22.03
CA MET A 103 -10.84 6.77 -21.51
C MET A 103 -10.75 5.59 -22.48
N THR A 104 -10.78 5.86 -23.79
CA THR A 104 -10.74 4.80 -24.81
C THR A 104 -9.36 4.15 -24.99
N GLU A 105 -8.31 4.71 -24.38
CA GLU A 105 -7.00 4.05 -24.25
C GLU A 105 -7.05 2.80 -23.35
N VAL A 106 -7.95 2.79 -22.35
CA VAL A 106 -8.04 1.72 -21.34
C VAL A 106 -9.33 0.90 -21.41
N TYR A 107 -10.39 1.44 -22.02
CA TYR A 107 -11.63 0.71 -22.29
C TYR A 107 -12.08 0.84 -23.75
N PRO A 108 -12.69 -0.21 -24.33
CA PRO A 108 -13.38 -0.07 -25.60
C PRO A 108 -14.49 0.99 -25.54
N ARG A 109 -14.72 1.67 -26.66
CA ARG A 109 -15.86 2.58 -26.81
C ARG A 109 -17.18 1.86 -26.45
N LEU A 110 -18.11 2.57 -25.80
CA LEU A 110 -19.36 2.05 -25.21
C LEU A 110 -19.18 1.21 -23.94
N MET A 111 -17.98 0.73 -23.62
CA MET A 111 -17.63 0.15 -22.32
C MET A 111 -16.97 1.18 -21.40
N ALA A 112 -16.37 2.23 -21.97
CA ALA A 112 -15.81 3.36 -21.26
C ALA A 112 -16.90 4.14 -20.48
N PRO A 113 -16.60 4.62 -19.26
CA PRO A 113 -17.47 5.54 -18.54
C PRO A 113 -17.67 6.86 -19.31
N ASP A 114 -18.84 7.48 -19.14
CA ASP A 114 -19.07 8.86 -19.59
C ASP A 114 -18.34 9.83 -18.64
N THR A 115 -17.42 10.63 -19.18
CA THR A 115 -16.55 11.50 -18.38
C THR A 115 -17.28 12.68 -17.74
N GLN A 116 -18.51 12.98 -18.15
CA GLN A 116 -19.36 13.94 -17.44
C GLN A 116 -19.90 13.36 -16.11
N TRP A 117 -19.90 12.03 -15.97
CA TRP A 117 -20.38 11.33 -14.78
C TRP A 117 -19.25 10.79 -13.91
N GLN A 118 -18.21 10.23 -14.53
CA GLN A 118 -17.11 9.59 -13.82
C GLN A 118 -15.78 9.84 -14.55
N VAL A 119 -14.78 10.32 -13.80
CA VAL A 119 -13.41 10.51 -14.30
C VAL A 119 -12.49 9.53 -13.60
N TYR A 120 -11.43 9.08 -14.27
CA TYR A 120 -10.40 8.25 -13.63
C TYR A 120 -9.20 9.12 -13.26
N ARG A 121 -8.69 8.97 -12.05
CA ARG A 121 -7.54 9.70 -11.52
C ARG A 121 -6.47 8.70 -11.14
N GLU A 122 -5.39 8.68 -11.90
CA GLU A 122 -4.26 7.75 -11.74
C GLU A 122 -3.17 8.47 -10.95
N TYR A 123 -2.80 7.96 -9.77
CA TYR A 123 -1.82 8.55 -8.87
C TYR A 123 -0.50 7.78 -8.91
N TYR A 124 0.59 8.50 -9.19
CA TYR A 124 1.91 7.92 -9.43
C TYR A 124 2.98 8.43 -8.47
N CYS A 125 3.95 7.56 -8.20
CA CYS A 125 5.22 7.99 -7.64
C CYS A 125 5.95 8.93 -8.62
N PRO A 126 6.33 10.15 -8.22
CA PRO A 126 7.01 11.10 -9.10
C PRO A 126 8.44 10.68 -9.47
N ALA A 127 9.05 9.73 -8.75
CA ALA A 127 10.41 9.28 -9.00
C ALA A 127 10.51 8.11 -10.00
N CYS A 128 9.66 7.08 -9.84
CA CYS A 128 9.73 5.85 -10.65
C CYS A 128 8.52 5.61 -11.55
N GLY A 129 7.46 6.43 -11.46
CA GLY A 129 6.25 6.28 -12.26
C GLY A 129 5.35 5.10 -11.87
N THR A 130 5.60 4.44 -10.74
CA THR A 130 4.70 3.39 -10.23
C THR A 130 3.34 3.97 -9.92
N MET A 131 2.28 3.37 -10.49
CA MET A 131 0.89 3.72 -10.20
C MET A 131 0.48 3.08 -8.86
N HIS A 132 0.17 3.90 -7.86
CA HIS A 132 -0.15 3.44 -6.52
C HIS A 132 -1.65 3.33 -6.26
N ASP A 133 -2.45 4.18 -6.90
CA ASP A 133 -3.90 4.15 -6.76
C ASP A 133 -4.63 4.72 -7.98
N VAL A 134 -5.88 4.31 -8.16
CA VAL A 134 -6.79 4.84 -9.18
C VAL A 134 -8.14 5.16 -8.54
N GLU A 135 -8.48 6.44 -8.47
CA GLU A 135 -9.82 6.86 -8.05
C GLU A 135 -10.73 6.98 -9.27
N ALA A 136 -12.00 6.60 -9.12
CA ALA A 136 -13.03 6.77 -10.16
C ALA A 136 -14.24 7.58 -9.66
N PRO A 137 -14.08 8.84 -9.23
CA PRO A 137 -15.17 9.64 -8.69
C PRO A 137 -15.90 10.43 -9.79
N THR A 138 -16.94 11.17 -9.40
CA THR A 138 -17.51 12.23 -10.24
C THR A 138 -16.51 13.39 -10.42
N PRO A 139 -16.71 14.26 -11.42
CA PRO A 139 -16.03 15.55 -11.47
C PRO A 139 -16.16 16.33 -10.15
N TRP A 140 -15.14 17.15 -9.85
CA TRP A 140 -15.03 18.01 -8.66
C TRP A 140 -14.91 17.32 -7.30
N TYR A 141 -14.98 16.00 -7.24
CA TYR A 141 -14.85 15.28 -5.97
C TYR A 141 -13.48 15.53 -5.32
N PRO A 142 -13.38 15.72 -4.00
CA PRO A 142 -12.09 15.82 -3.31
C PRO A 142 -11.18 14.60 -3.55
N VAL A 143 -9.88 14.77 -3.33
CA VAL A 143 -8.95 13.63 -3.25
C VAL A 143 -9.26 12.87 -1.96
N ILE A 144 -9.40 11.54 -2.05
CA ILE A 144 -9.82 10.71 -0.91
C ILE A 144 -8.59 10.43 -0.03
N HIS A 145 -8.74 10.59 1.28
CA HIS A 145 -7.75 10.08 2.24
C HIS A 145 -8.21 8.67 2.67
N ASP A 146 -7.64 7.64 2.06
CA ASP A 146 -8.22 6.29 2.12
C ASP A 146 -8.12 5.64 3.50
N PHE A 147 -7.02 5.91 4.22
CA PHE A 147 -6.72 5.18 5.44
C PHE A 147 -5.87 5.97 6.44
N GLU A 148 -6.39 6.10 7.66
CA GLU A 148 -5.72 6.71 8.82
C GLU A 148 -5.58 5.64 9.94
N PRO A 149 -4.48 4.85 9.94
CA PRO A 149 -4.33 3.72 10.84
C PRO A 149 -4.01 4.11 12.29
N ASP A 150 -4.68 3.49 13.26
CA ASP A 150 -4.21 3.44 14.65
C ASP A 150 -3.11 2.38 14.81
N ILE A 151 -1.90 2.76 14.42
CA ILE A 151 -0.72 1.89 14.48
C ILE A 151 -0.38 1.53 15.93
N GLU A 152 -0.61 2.43 16.89
CA GLU A 152 -0.26 2.17 18.28
C GLU A 152 -1.12 1.08 18.91
N ALA A 153 -2.45 1.17 18.74
CA ALA A 153 -3.38 0.15 19.22
C ALA A 153 -3.14 -1.18 18.47
N PHE A 154 -2.98 -1.14 17.15
CA PHE A 154 -2.71 -2.34 16.38
C PHE A 154 -1.48 -3.10 16.89
N TYR A 155 -0.35 -2.40 17.08
CA TYR A 155 0.88 -3.01 17.58
C TYR A 155 0.75 -3.48 19.03
N LYS A 156 0.30 -2.62 19.96
CA LYS A 156 0.29 -2.94 21.40
C LYS A 156 -0.78 -3.95 21.77
N GLU A 157 -2.00 -3.74 21.28
CA GLU A 157 -3.19 -4.41 21.76
C GLU A 157 -3.59 -5.62 20.91
N TRP A 158 -3.29 -5.61 19.61
CA TRP A 158 -3.82 -6.66 18.70
C TRP A 158 -2.75 -7.67 18.30
N VAL A 159 -1.58 -7.21 17.84
CA VAL A 159 -0.47 -8.12 17.46
C VAL A 159 0.59 -8.27 18.55
N HIS A 160 0.45 -7.54 19.66
CA HIS A 160 1.33 -7.60 20.83
C HIS A 160 2.83 -7.40 20.52
N LEU A 161 3.12 -6.51 19.57
CA LEU A 161 4.47 -6.12 19.16
C LEU A 161 4.85 -4.76 19.77
N PRO A 162 6.15 -4.53 20.04
CA PRO A 162 6.61 -3.22 20.45
C PRO A 162 6.40 -2.20 19.32
N VAL A 163 5.75 -1.08 19.65
CA VAL A 163 5.60 0.04 18.71
C VAL A 163 7.00 0.56 18.33
N PRO A 164 7.31 0.69 17.03
CA PRO A 164 8.56 1.32 16.62
C PRO A 164 8.68 2.74 17.19
N GLU A 165 9.90 3.15 17.53
CA GLU A 165 10.16 4.53 17.97
C GLU A 165 9.60 5.54 16.94
N ARG A 166 9.08 6.67 17.41
CA ARG A 166 8.64 7.76 16.55
C ARG A 166 9.20 9.05 17.10
N ALA A 167 9.96 9.77 16.29
CA ALA A 167 10.40 11.10 16.68
C ALA A 167 9.19 12.02 16.90
N PRO A 168 9.24 12.92 17.90
CA PRO A 168 8.22 13.95 18.06
C PRO A 168 8.21 14.88 16.83
N ASP A 169 7.05 15.50 16.60
CA ASP A 169 6.82 16.41 15.47
C ASP A 169 7.72 17.67 15.56
#